data_AF-A0A4V1ST97-F1
#
_entry.id   AF-A0A4V1ST97-F1
#
_cell.length_a   1.000
_cell.length_b   1.000
_cell.length_c   1.000
_cell.angle_alpha   90.00
_cell.angle_beta   90.00
_cell.angle_gamma   90.00
#
_symmetry.space_group_name_H-M   'P 1'
#
loop_
_entity.id
_entity.type
_entity.pdbx_description
1 polymer ?
#
loop_
_entity_poly.entity_id
_entity_poly.type
_entity_poly.pdbx_seq_one_letter_code
_entity_poly.pdbx_strand_id
1 'polypeptide(L)'
;MNAPDKIESGTKRFQAKRDAILAAAADAINEQSAKGMTFADVARRVGLNTTSVTYYFKRKEDLAAAAFEQTLDRLDAMLAEAAAYPDPESRVRRYLTVNMERLARIRRGEERDFAILSDLRAMEDPVKRELLERWRGVFRKTRSLWGAPANRAETDLYGARAHVLLENTFWLPAWLTRYEVDEYPRVEARLMDVFRHGIAAPGQSWAPDIFTLEHDEPEPGREAFLLAATRLINELGYRGASVQKIASELNVTKGSFYHHLDAKDELVIACYKRSFDIIADAQRLAESHEGSHWQRLESTIATLLDVQFSERGP
;
A
#
# COMPACT_ATOMS: atom_id res chain seq x y z
N MET A 1 -29.59 11.74 41.39
CA MET A 1 -28.32 11.44 40.68
C MET A 1 -28.56 10.26 39.74
N ASN A 2 -28.80 10.48 38.45
CA ASN A 2 -28.93 9.41 37.42
C ASN A 2 -28.80 9.92 35.96
N ALA A 3 -28.38 11.17 35.77
CA ALA A 3 -28.25 11.82 34.47
C ALA A 3 -26.88 11.65 33.78
N PRO A 4 -25.72 11.69 34.49
CA PRO A 4 -24.42 11.58 33.81
C PRO A 4 -24.18 10.19 33.18
N ASP A 5 -24.57 9.10 33.87
CA ASP A 5 -24.40 7.73 33.36
C ASP A 5 -25.18 7.44 32.07
N LYS A 6 -26.38 8.01 31.91
CA LYS A 6 -27.20 7.81 30.70
C LYS A 6 -26.62 8.53 29.48
N ILE A 7 -26.11 9.75 29.66
CA ILE A 7 -25.48 10.52 28.59
C ILE A 7 -24.17 9.85 28.15
N GLU A 8 -23.36 9.40 29.12
CA GLU A 8 -22.11 8.69 28.84
C GLU A 8 -22.34 7.35 28.12
N SER A 9 -23.38 6.60 28.51
CA SER A 9 -23.77 5.35 27.83
C SER A 9 -24.23 5.57 26.38
N GLY A 10 -24.93 6.69 26.10
CA GLY A 10 -25.40 7.06 24.77
C GLY A 10 -24.24 7.37 23.83
N THR A 11 -23.25 8.14 24.31
CA THR A 11 -22.03 8.49 23.58
C THR A 11 -21.18 7.26 23.27
N LYS A 12 -20.98 6.35 24.25
CA LYS A 12 -20.25 5.09 24.04
C LYS A 12 -20.90 4.22 22.97
N ARG A 13 -22.23 4.07 22.99
CA ARG A 13 -22.96 3.29 21.99
C ARG A 13 -22.91 3.92 20.59
N PHE A 14 -22.98 5.25 20.52
CA PHE A 14 -22.82 5.98 19.26
C PHE A 14 -21.43 5.76 18.66
N GLN A 15 -20.38 5.88 19.48
CA GLN A 15 -19.01 5.67 19.03
C GLN A 15 -18.77 4.23 18.56
N ALA A 16 -19.21 3.22 19.33
CA ALA A 16 -19.07 1.82 18.94
C ALA A 16 -19.77 1.50 17.60
N LYS A 17 -20.93 2.10 17.35
CA LYS A 17 -21.62 1.97 16.05
C LYS A 17 -20.85 2.66 14.92
N ARG A 18 -20.34 3.87 15.17
CA ARG A 18 -19.51 4.59 14.20
C ARG A 18 -18.27 3.78 13.84
N ASP A 19 -17.59 3.20 14.83
CA ASP A 19 -16.39 2.39 14.63
C ASP A 19 -16.69 1.11 13.85
N ALA A 20 -17.83 0.45 14.11
CA ALA A 20 -18.27 -0.70 13.33
C ALA A 20 -18.55 -0.33 11.85
N ILE A 21 -19.19 0.82 11.60
CA ILE A 21 -19.43 1.34 10.25
C ILE A 21 -18.10 1.61 9.52
N LEU A 22 -17.14 2.24 10.20
CA LEU A 22 -15.82 2.52 9.61
C LEU A 22 -15.04 1.24 9.30
N ALA A 23 -15.08 0.25 10.20
CA ALA A 23 -14.45 -1.04 9.97
C ALA A 23 -15.05 -1.78 8.76
N ALA A 24 -16.37 -1.72 8.58
CA ALA A 24 -17.01 -2.29 7.40
C ALA A 24 -16.76 -1.48 6.11
N ALA A 25 -16.60 -0.17 6.23
CA ALA A 25 -16.17 0.68 5.12
C ALA A 25 -14.75 0.33 4.68
N ALA A 26 -13.82 0.09 5.62
CA ALA A 26 -12.47 -0.38 5.31
C ALA A 26 -12.48 -1.68 4.50
N ASP A 27 -13.24 -2.69 4.93
CA ASP A 27 -13.37 -3.95 4.17
C ASP A 27 -13.93 -3.69 2.75
N ALA A 28 -14.97 -2.85 2.64
CA ALA A 28 -15.56 -2.51 1.36
C ALA A 28 -14.58 -1.76 0.45
N ILE A 29 -13.79 -0.83 0.99
CA ILE A 29 -12.74 -0.10 0.25
C ILE A 29 -11.69 -1.09 -0.25
N ASN A 30 -11.22 -2.00 0.59
CA ASN A 30 -10.17 -2.96 0.21
C ASN A 30 -10.61 -3.91 -0.90
N GLU A 31 -11.90 -4.28 -0.94
CA GLU A 31 -12.44 -5.16 -1.99
C GLU A 31 -12.84 -4.41 -3.27
N GLN A 32 -13.32 -3.17 -3.14
CA GLN A 32 -14.09 -2.49 -4.19
C GLN A 32 -13.56 -1.12 -4.58
N SER A 33 -12.49 -0.65 -3.94
CA SER A 33 -11.98 0.70 -3.94
C SER A 33 -12.85 1.72 -3.21
N ALA A 34 -12.26 2.84 -2.78
CA ALA A 34 -12.97 3.95 -2.15
C ALA A 34 -14.06 4.53 -3.05
N LYS A 35 -13.82 4.55 -4.37
CA LYS A 35 -14.79 5.02 -5.34
C LYS A 35 -15.95 4.04 -5.53
N GLY A 36 -15.68 2.73 -5.47
CA GLY A 36 -16.66 1.66 -5.65
C GLY A 36 -17.47 1.33 -4.40
N MET A 37 -17.03 1.75 -3.22
CA MET A 37 -17.77 1.58 -1.96
C MET A 37 -19.18 2.19 -2.04
N THR A 38 -20.17 1.50 -1.46
CA THR A 38 -21.56 1.96 -1.34
C THR A 38 -22.09 1.86 0.08
N PHE A 39 -22.98 2.76 0.48
CA PHE A 39 -23.64 2.69 1.79
C PHE A 39 -24.47 1.43 1.98
N ALA A 40 -25.10 0.93 0.91
CA ALA A 40 -25.89 -0.30 0.97
C ALA A 40 -25.00 -1.50 1.34
N ASP A 41 -23.82 -1.61 0.73
CA ASP A 41 -22.88 -2.67 1.04
C ASP A 41 -22.33 -2.54 2.49
N VAL A 42 -21.92 -1.34 2.88
CA VAL A 42 -21.44 -1.09 4.25
C VAL A 42 -22.51 -1.42 5.28
N ALA A 43 -23.76 -0.97 5.07
CA ALA A 43 -24.87 -1.24 5.97
C ALA A 43 -25.12 -2.75 6.14
N ARG A 44 -25.13 -3.49 5.02
CA ARG A 44 -25.26 -4.94 5.00
C ARG A 44 -24.17 -5.63 5.82
N ARG A 45 -22.90 -5.21 5.69
CA ARG A 45 -21.75 -5.78 6.42
C ARG A 45 -21.81 -5.59 7.94
N VAL A 46 -22.56 -4.60 8.42
CA VAL A 46 -22.73 -4.32 9.86
C VAL A 46 -24.13 -4.66 10.38
N GLY A 47 -24.97 -5.30 9.57
CA GLY A 47 -26.34 -5.65 9.94
C GLY A 47 -27.23 -4.43 10.19
N LEU A 48 -26.96 -3.31 9.53
CA LEU A 48 -27.75 -2.08 9.58
C LEU A 48 -28.49 -1.85 8.25
N ASN A 49 -29.46 -0.93 8.27
CA ASN A 49 -30.03 -0.40 7.04
C ASN A 49 -29.24 0.82 6.54
N THR A 50 -29.38 1.16 5.26
CA THR A 50 -28.70 2.30 4.63
C THR A 50 -28.97 3.61 5.36
N THR A 51 -30.20 3.84 5.84
CA THR A 51 -30.59 5.04 6.59
C THR A 51 -29.80 5.20 7.90
N SER A 52 -29.42 4.09 8.54
CA SER A 52 -28.60 4.10 9.75
C SER A 52 -27.19 4.56 9.44
N VAL A 53 -26.62 4.22 8.28
CA VAL A 53 -25.29 4.68 7.86
C VAL A 53 -25.34 6.16 7.47
N THR A 54 -26.40 6.60 6.76
CA THR A 54 -26.57 8.01 6.36
C THR A 54 -26.84 8.97 7.53
N TYR A 55 -27.19 8.42 8.70
CA TYR A 55 -27.23 9.17 9.94
C TYR A 55 -25.84 9.61 10.39
N TYR A 56 -24.80 8.77 10.22
CA TYR A 56 -23.41 9.08 10.60
C TYR A 56 -22.64 9.80 9.49
N PHE A 57 -22.87 9.44 8.23
CA PHE A 57 -22.11 9.95 7.09
C PHE A 57 -23.05 10.37 5.96
N LYS A 58 -23.01 11.63 5.55
CA LYS A 58 -23.93 12.14 4.52
C LYS A 58 -23.51 11.72 3.13
N ARG A 59 -22.21 11.71 2.86
CA ARG A 59 -21.66 11.31 1.56
C ARG A 59 -20.74 10.11 1.73
N LYS A 60 -20.64 9.29 0.67
CA LYS A 60 -19.72 8.15 0.67
C LYS A 60 -18.27 8.60 0.74
N GLU A 61 -17.95 9.78 0.20
CA GLU A 61 -16.61 10.37 0.29
C GLU A 61 -16.25 10.71 1.74
N ASP A 62 -17.20 11.21 2.53
CA ASP A 62 -16.99 11.49 3.97
C ASP A 62 -16.72 10.20 4.75
N LEU A 63 -17.44 9.12 4.40
CA LEU A 63 -17.22 7.81 5.01
C LEU A 63 -15.84 7.23 4.64
N ALA A 64 -15.45 7.33 3.37
CA ALA A 64 -14.15 6.87 2.91
C ALA A 64 -13.01 7.66 3.56
N ALA A 65 -13.14 8.99 3.60
CA ALA A 65 -12.21 9.86 4.31
C ALA A 65 -12.05 9.42 5.77
N ALA A 66 -13.16 9.29 6.50
CA ALA A 66 -13.13 8.88 7.91
C ALA A 66 -12.52 7.48 8.14
N ALA A 67 -12.66 6.55 7.18
CA ALA A 67 -12.00 5.24 7.26
C ALA A 67 -10.47 5.34 7.07
N PHE A 68 -10.00 6.21 6.16
CA PHE A 68 -8.57 6.51 6.02
C PHE A 68 -8.02 7.25 7.24
N GLU A 69 -8.77 8.20 7.80
CA GLU A 69 -8.41 8.89 9.03
C GLU A 69 -8.23 7.91 10.19
N GLN A 70 -9.17 6.97 10.36
CA GLN A 70 -9.06 5.92 11.38
C GLN A 70 -7.83 5.05 11.17
N THR A 71 -7.48 4.73 9.92
CA THR A 71 -6.26 3.99 9.59
C THR A 71 -5.01 4.77 9.99
N LEU A 72 -4.95 6.05 9.65
CA LEU A 72 -3.84 6.93 10.00
C LEU A 72 -3.69 7.09 11.52
N ASP A 73 -4.81 7.23 12.25
CA ASP A 73 -4.81 7.30 13.72
C ASP A 73 -4.29 6.02 14.37
N ARG A 74 -4.67 4.85 13.82
CA ARG A 74 -4.16 3.57 14.31
C ARG A 74 -2.67 3.41 14.04
N LEU A 75 -2.19 3.77 12.84
CA LEU A 75 -0.76 3.75 12.53
C LEU A 75 0.02 4.68 13.45
N ASP A 76 -0.51 5.88 13.70
CA ASP A 76 0.08 6.84 14.62
C ASP A 76 0.17 6.30 16.06
N ALA A 77 -0.88 5.63 16.54
CA ALA A 77 -0.88 5.01 17.87
C ALA A 77 0.16 3.88 17.98
N MET A 78 0.25 3.01 16.97
CA MET A 78 1.26 1.94 16.91
C MET A 78 2.68 2.51 16.94
N LEU A 79 2.93 3.58 16.19
CA LEU A 79 4.22 4.25 16.15
C LEU A 79 4.55 4.97 17.46
N ALA A 80 3.57 5.58 18.11
CA ALA A 80 3.75 6.23 19.41
C ALA A 80 4.14 5.22 20.50
N GLU A 81 3.50 4.04 20.49
CA GLU A 81 3.84 2.95 21.40
C GLU A 81 5.27 2.42 21.14
N ALA A 82 5.60 2.19 19.87
CA ALA A 82 6.94 1.78 19.47
C ALA A 82 8.01 2.79 19.89
N ALA A 83 7.75 4.09 19.72
CA ALA A 83 8.70 5.17 20.03
C ALA A 83 9.07 5.28 21.52
N ALA A 84 8.29 4.70 22.43
CA ALA A 84 8.59 4.66 23.86
C ALA A 84 9.81 3.79 24.21
N TYR A 85 10.26 2.94 23.28
CA TYR A 85 11.41 2.06 23.48
C TYR A 85 12.75 2.81 23.29
N PRO A 86 13.82 2.41 24.00
CA PRO A 86 15.02 3.24 24.15
C PRO A 86 15.87 3.31 22.88
N ASP A 87 15.93 2.25 22.08
CA ASP A 87 16.83 2.14 20.93
C ASP A 87 16.08 1.82 19.62
N PRO A 88 16.67 2.12 18.45
CA PRO A 88 16.01 1.89 17.16
C PRO A 88 15.56 0.44 16.92
N GLU A 89 16.32 -0.56 17.35
CA GLU A 89 15.97 -1.95 17.10
C GLU A 89 14.75 -2.36 17.92
N SER A 90 14.72 -2.02 19.21
CA SER A 90 13.58 -2.33 20.07
C SER A 90 12.31 -1.56 19.66
N ARG A 91 12.44 -0.34 19.14
CA ARG A 91 11.33 0.43 18.54
C ARG A 91 10.75 -0.28 17.31
N VAL A 92 11.59 -0.66 16.34
CA VAL A 92 11.14 -1.36 15.11
C VAL A 92 10.51 -2.70 15.48
N ARG A 93 11.13 -3.45 16.39
CA ARG A 93 10.56 -4.72 16.89
C ARG A 93 9.19 -4.49 17.50
N ARG A 94 9.01 -3.52 18.40
CA ARG A 94 7.70 -3.26 19.00
C ARG A 94 6.66 -2.91 17.95
N TYR A 95 6.99 -2.04 16.98
CA TYR A 95 6.07 -1.71 15.89
C TYR A 95 5.59 -2.97 15.14
N LEU A 96 6.51 -3.88 14.81
CA LEU A 96 6.16 -5.16 14.17
C LEU A 96 5.33 -6.05 15.09
N THR A 97 5.66 -6.17 16.37
CA THR A 97 4.89 -6.97 17.33
C THR A 97 3.44 -6.47 17.41
N VAL A 98 3.23 -5.16 17.57
CA VAL A 98 1.89 -4.56 17.60
C VAL A 98 1.13 -4.86 16.31
N ASN A 99 1.82 -4.82 15.17
CA ASN A 99 1.24 -5.16 13.88
C ASN A 99 0.87 -6.65 13.76
N MET A 100 1.75 -7.57 14.18
CA MET A 100 1.50 -9.02 14.17
C MET A 100 0.35 -9.40 15.11
N GLU A 101 0.31 -8.81 16.31
CA GLU A 101 -0.81 -8.98 17.25
C GLU A 101 -2.14 -8.53 16.63
N ARG A 102 -2.13 -7.41 15.90
CA ARG A 102 -3.31 -6.95 15.14
C ARG A 102 -3.73 -7.95 14.07
N LEU A 103 -2.80 -8.40 13.24
CA LEU A 103 -3.09 -9.39 12.19
C LEU A 103 -3.59 -10.73 12.77
N ALA A 104 -3.11 -11.10 13.95
CA ALA A 104 -3.59 -12.27 14.68
C ALA A 104 -5.04 -12.09 15.17
N ARG A 105 -5.40 -10.91 15.70
CA ARG A 105 -6.80 -10.58 16.06
C ARG A 105 -7.72 -10.63 14.84
N ILE A 106 -7.26 -10.14 13.69
CA ILE A 106 -8.03 -10.21 12.43
C ILE A 106 -8.27 -11.67 12.03
N ARG A 107 -7.24 -12.53 12.06
CA ARG A 107 -7.39 -13.97 11.77
C ARG A 107 -8.36 -14.69 12.69
N ARG A 108 -8.48 -14.24 13.95
CA ARG A 108 -9.45 -14.77 14.93
C ARG A 108 -10.85 -14.14 14.84
N GLY A 109 -11.06 -13.16 13.95
CA GLY A 109 -12.32 -12.45 13.80
C GLY A 109 -12.63 -11.45 14.92
N GLU A 110 -11.63 -11.08 15.72
CA GLU A 110 -11.74 -10.13 16.84
C GLU A 110 -11.62 -8.67 16.37
N GLU A 111 -11.00 -8.45 15.22
CA GLU A 111 -10.74 -7.14 14.62
C GLU A 111 -10.95 -7.22 13.09
N ARG A 112 -11.26 -6.09 12.43
CA ARG A 112 -11.31 -5.96 10.96
C ARG A 112 -10.12 -5.17 10.46
N ASP A 113 -9.80 -5.33 9.18
CA ASP A 113 -8.61 -4.73 8.58
C ASP A 113 -8.69 -3.20 8.46
N PHE A 114 -7.55 -2.57 8.19
CA PHE A 114 -7.45 -1.15 7.88
C PHE A 114 -7.92 -0.87 6.45
N ALA A 115 -8.30 0.37 6.17
CA ALA A 115 -8.49 0.80 4.79
C ALA A 115 -7.10 0.98 4.14
N ILE A 116 -6.82 0.26 3.06
CA ILE A 116 -5.53 0.35 2.36
C ILE A 116 -5.35 1.77 1.81
N LEU A 117 -4.24 2.41 2.18
CA LEU A 117 -3.98 3.83 1.91
C LEU A 117 -3.65 4.15 0.44
N SER A 118 -3.49 3.14 -0.45
CA SER A 118 -3.26 3.39 -1.88
C SER A 118 -4.38 4.21 -2.51
N ASP A 119 -5.62 3.94 -2.10
CA ASP A 119 -6.83 4.60 -2.60
C ASP A 119 -7.01 6.03 -2.10
N LEU A 120 -6.20 6.48 -1.14
CA LEU A 120 -6.16 7.87 -0.69
C LEU A 120 -5.86 8.80 -1.87
N ARG A 121 -5.03 8.35 -2.84
CA ARG A 121 -4.70 9.12 -4.06
C ARG A 121 -5.89 9.37 -4.97
N ALA A 122 -6.92 8.51 -4.89
CA ALA A 122 -8.14 8.62 -5.67
C ALA A 122 -9.19 9.58 -5.05
N MET A 123 -8.93 10.11 -3.85
CA MET A 123 -9.76 11.14 -3.21
C MET A 123 -9.67 12.48 -3.96
N GLU A 124 -10.66 13.34 -3.76
CA GLU A 124 -10.71 14.68 -4.36
C GLU A 124 -10.26 15.76 -3.36
N ASP A 125 -9.81 16.91 -3.88
CA ASP A 125 -9.47 18.06 -3.06
C ASP A 125 -10.73 18.71 -2.45
N PRO A 126 -10.63 19.30 -1.23
CA PRO A 126 -9.42 19.48 -0.42
C PRO A 126 -9.02 18.26 0.43
N VAL A 127 -9.91 17.27 0.57
CA VAL A 127 -9.76 16.11 1.47
C VAL A 127 -8.49 15.30 1.14
N LYS A 128 -8.19 15.09 -0.15
CA LYS A 128 -6.96 14.42 -0.59
C LYS A 128 -5.70 15.06 0.02
N ARG A 129 -5.57 16.40 -0.03
CA ARG A 129 -4.41 17.10 0.51
C ARG A 129 -4.28 16.95 2.03
N GLU A 130 -5.39 16.99 2.75
CA GLU A 130 -5.40 16.83 4.21
C GLU A 130 -4.97 15.42 4.62
N LEU A 131 -5.52 14.39 3.97
CA LEU A 131 -5.14 12.99 4.21
C LEU A 131 -3.68 12.72 3.84
N LEU A 132 -3.19 13.28 2.74
CA LEU A 132 -1.78 13.17 2.35
C LEU A 132 -0.85 13.84 3.36
N GLU A 133 -1.25 14.97 3.95
CA GLU A 133 -0.44 15.62 4.99
C GLU A 133 -0.39 14.78 6.27
N ARG A 134 -1.51 14.18 6.68
CA ARG A 134 -1.53 13.22 7.79
C ARG A 134 -0.65 12.00 7.51
N TRP A 135 -0.69 11.45 6.30
CA TRP A 135 0.20 10.37 5.87
C TRP A 135 1.68 10.78 5.94
N ARG A 136 2.04 11.99 5.50
CA ARG A 136 3.42 12.51 5.68
C ARG A 136 3.80 12.61 7.16
N GLY A 137 2.85 12.90 8.04
CA GLY A 137 3.02 12.84 9.50
C GLY A 137 3.39 11.45 9.99
N VAL A 138 2.59 10.43 9.61
CA VAL A 138 2.86 9.01 9.91
C VAL A 138 4.25 8.62 9.42
N PHE A 139 4.59 8.93 8.16
CA PHE A 139 5.89 8.62 7.58
C PHE A 139 7.05 9.29 8.35
N ARG A 140 6.90 10.56 8.74
CA ARG A 140 7.89 11.27 9.57
C ARG A 140 8.08 10.59 10.92
N LYS A 141 7.01 10.11 11.55
CA LYS A 141 7.09 9.34 12.82
C LYS A 141 7.76 7.99 12.62
N THR A 142 7.46 7.26 11.54
CA THR A 142 8.18 6.02 11.20
C THR A 142 9.68 6.27 11.03
N ARG A 143 10.06 7.32 10.29
CA ARG A 143 11.48 7.71 10.15
C ARG A 143 12.14 8.01 11.51
N SER A 144 11.38 8.58 12.44
CA SER A 144 11.89 8.91 13.78
C SER A 144 12.21 7.69 14.66
N LEU A 145 11.81 6.48 14.26
CA LEU A 145 12.19 5.26 14.99
C LEU A 145 13.73 5.10 15.08
N TRP A 146 14.47 5.61 14.09
CA TRP A 146 15.95 5.61 14.09
C TRP A 146 16.58 6.81 14.81
N GLY A 147 15.79 7.68 15.45
CA GLY A 147 16.26 8.84 16.19
C GLY A 147 16.37 10.11 15.35
N ALA A 148 17.03 11.13 15.92
CA ALA A 148 17.27 12.40 15.24
C ALA A 148 18.47 12.27 14.29
N PRO A 149 18.31 12.53 12.97
CA PRO A 149 19.43 12.47 12.04
C PRO A 149 20.39 13.64 12.26
N ALA A 150 21.70 13.39 12.21
CA ALA A 150 22.74 14.40 12.36
C ALA A 150 22.98 15.20 11.06
N ASN A 151 22.64 14.63 9.90
CA ASN A 151 22.89 15.26 8.60
C ASN A 151 21.88 14.79 7.53
N ARG A 152 22.04 15.31 6.31
CA ARG A 152 21.17 14.97 5.17
C ARG A 152 21.26 13.49 4.79
N ALA A 153 22.46 12.92 4.74
CA ALA A 153 22.65 11.51 4.38
C ALA A 153 21.95 10.56 5.36
N GLU A 154 22.01 10.85 6.67
CA GLU A 154 21.24 10.10 7.67
C GLU A 154 19.74 10.31 7.53
N THR A 155 19.29 11.51 7.18
CA THR A 155 17.88 11.78 6.92
C THR A 155 17.36 10.91 5.77
N ASP A 156 18.13 10.81 4.69
CA ASP A 156 17.81 10.00 3.52
C ASP A 156 17.87 8.49 3.86
N LEU A 157 18.88 8.05 4.61
CA LEU A 157 18.99 6.66 5.08
C LEU A 157 17.81 6.26 5.97
N TYR A 158 17.43 7.10 6.94
CA TYR A 158 16.29 6.81 7.81
C TYR A 158 14.98 6.85 7.03
N GLY A 159 14.88 7.72 6.02
CA GLY A 159 13.75 7.74 5.08
C GLY A 159 13.63 6.42 4.31
N ALA A 160 14.74 5.91 3.76
CA ALA A 160 14.77 4.63 3.06
C ALA A 160 14.38 3.48 3.99
N ARG A 161 14.90 3.45 5.22
CA ARG A 161 14.52 2.45 6.24
C ARG A 161 13.04 2.50 6.61
N ALA A 162 12.48 3.70 6.74
CA ALA A 162 11.05 3.88 7.00
C ALA A 162 10.18 3.35 5.86
N HIS A 163 10.57 3.60 4.61
CA HIS A 163 9.91 3.01 3.45
C HIS A 163 9.96 1.48 3.50
N VAL A 164 11.15 0.89 3.65
CA VAL A 164 11.32 -0.57 3.72
C VAL A 164 10.44 -1.18 4.82
N LEU A 165 10.41 -0.57 6.02
CA LEU A 165 9.58 -1.05 7.12
C LEU A 165 8.08 -1.00 6.79
N LEU A 166 7.59 0.14 6.30
CA LEU A 166 6.16 0.32 5.98
C LEU A 166 5.72 -0.61 4.85
N GLU A 167 6.48 -0.67 3.76
CA GLU A 167 6.14 -1.52 2.61
C GLU A 167 6.09 -2.99 3.00
N ASN A 168 7.09 -3.48 3.76
CA ASN A 168 7.04 -4.86 4.27
C ASN A 168 5.84 -5.08 5.18
N THR A 169 5.51 -4.11 6.03
CA THR A 169 4.37 -4.22 6.97
C THR A 169 3.03 -4.27 6.26
N PHE A 170 2.83 -3.47 5.22
CA PHE A 170 1.61 -3.46 4.42
C PHE A 170 1.46 -4.69 3.53
N TRP A 171 2.58 -5.32 3.16
CA TRP A 171 2.57 -6.56 2.38
C TRP A 171 2.44 -7.84 3.21
N LEU A 172 2.59 -7.78 4.53
CA LEU A 172 2.41 -8.94 5.42
C LEU A 172 1.11 -9.72 5.13
N PRO A 173 -0.08 -9.10 5.03
CA PRO A 173 -1.33 -9.84 4.80
C PRO A 173 -1.33 -10.68 3.52
N ALA A 174 -0.57 -10.29 2.49
CA ALA A 174 -0.53 -10.98 1.21
C ALA A 174 0.14 -12.37 1.29
N TRP A 175 0.97 -12.62 2.30
CA TRP A 175 1.72 -13.88 2.43
C TRP A 175 1.68 -14.52 3.81
N LEU A 176 1.32 -13.75 4.86
CA LEU A 176 1.24 -14.26 6.22
C LEU A 176 0.12 -15.30 6.41
N THR A 177 -0.85 -15.34 5.49
CA THR A 177 -1.88 -16.39 5.40
C THR A 177 -1.32 -17.80 5.24
N ARG A 178 -0.05 -17.94 4.83
CA ARG A 178 0.68 -19.22 4.74
C ARG A 178 1.17 -19.76 6.08
N TYR A 179 1.02 -18.99 7.16
CA TYR A 179 1.46 -19.34 8.51
C TYR A 179 0.27 -19.37 9.47
N GLU A 180 0.36 -20.23 10.48
CA GLU A 180 -0.57 -20.25 11.59
C GLU A 180 -0.29 -19.11 12.58
N VAL A 181 -1.31 -18.71 13.34
CA VAL A 181 -1.24 -17.52 14.21
C VAL A 181 -0.20 -17.67 15.33
N ASP A 182 -0.01 -18.89 15.84
CA ASP A 182 1.00 -19.22 16.84
C ASP A 182 2.44 -19.18 16.29
N GLU A 183 2.62 -19.19 14.96
CA GLU A 183 3.92 -19.02 14.31
C GLU A 183 4.32 -17.55 14.12
N TYR A 184 3.41 -16.60 14.32
CA TYR A 184 3.68 -15.17 14.07
C TYR A 184 4.91 -14.64 14.83
N PRO A 185 5.16 -15.00 16.11
CA PRO A 185 6.39 -14.62 16.79
C PRO A 185 7.66 -15.13 16.11
N ARG A 186 7.62 -16.34 15.52
CA ARG A 186 8.73 -16.91 14.76
C ARG A 186 8.95 -16.14 13.45
N VAL A 187 7.86 -15.79 12.75
CA VAL A 187 7.91 -14.98 11.52
C VAL A 187 8.47 -13.59 11.82
N GLU A 188 8.01 -12.93 12.87
CA GLU A 188 8.51 -11.63 13.32
C GLU A 188 10.02 -11.67 13.60
N ALA A 189 10.50 -12.68 14.32
CA ALA A 189 11.93 -12.84 14.61
C ALA A 189 12.76 -12.95 13.32
N ARG A 190 12.28 -13.70 12.31
CA ARG A 190 12.95 -13.81 11.01
C ARG A 190 12.92 -12.52 10.21
N LEU A 191 11.82 -11.79 10.25
CA LEU A 191 11.73 -10.48 9.60
C LEU A 191 12.70 -9.48 10.25
N MET A 192 12.80 -9.49 11.58
CA MET A 192 13.78 -8.67 12.32
C MET A 192 15.23 -9.03 11.97
N ASP A 193 15.55 -10.31 11.78
CA ASP A 193 16.90 -10.72 11.34
C ASP A 193 17.23 -10.11 9.97
N VAL A 194 16.28 -10.14 9.02
CA VAL A 194 16.44 -9.49 7.70
C VAL A 194 16.59 -7.97 7.83
N PHE A 195 15.81 -7.31 8.70
CA PHE A 195 15.98 -5.86 8.91
C PHE A 195 17.29 -5.49 9.59
N ARG A 196 17.82 -6.35 10.48
CA ARG A 196 19.08 -6.10 11.18
C ARG A 196 20.28 -6.30 10.26
N HIS A 197 20.25 -7.33 9.42
CA HIS A 197 21.44 -7.78 8.69
C HIS A 197 21.35 -7.56 7.17
N GLY A 198 20.17 -7.24 6.66
CA GLY A 198 19.88 -7.27 5.23
C GLY A 198 19.83 -8.70 4.71
N ILE A 199 19.92 -8.83 3.39
CA ILE A 199 19.92 -10.11 2.67
C ILE A 199 21.30 -10.48 2.09
N ALA A 200 22.27 -9.56 2.18
CA ALA A 200 23.62 -9.76 1.67
C ALA A 200 24.44 -10.60 2.66
N ALA A 201 25.29 -11.50 2.16
CA ALA A 201 26.25 -12.20 2.99
C ALA A 201 27.34 -11.24 3.51
N PRO A 202 28.00 -11.54 4.65
CA PRO A 202 29.08 -10.69 5.17
C PRO A 202 30.19 -10.46 4.14
N GLY A 203 30.62 -9.20 4.00
CA GLY A 203 31.69 -8.80 3.07
C GLY A 203 31.25 -8.61 1.62
N GLN A 204 29.98 -8.83 1.28
CA GLN A 204 29.43 -8.48 -0.04
C GLN A 204 29.25 -6.97 -0.14
N SER A 205 29.59 -6.40 -1.30
CA SER A 205 29.37 -5.00 -1.65
C SER A 205 28.30 -4.87 -2.72
N TRP A 206 27.57 -3.76 -2.71
CA TRP A 206 26.66 -3.41 -3.79
C TRP A 206 27.45 -2.93 -5.02
N ALA A 207 27.55 -3.74 -6.06
CA ALA A 207 28.28 -3.44 -7.30
C ALA A 207 27.60 -4.08 -8.53
N PRO A 208 26.34 -3.71 -8.84
CA PRO A 208 25.57 -4.34 -9.90
C PRO A 208 26.05 -3.98 -11.31
N ASP A 209 25.91 -4.94 -12.22
CA ASP A 209 25.96 -4.72 -13.66
C ASP A 209 24.54 -4.42 -14.16
N ILE A 210 24.33 -3.29 -14.84
CA ILE A 210 23.01 -2.95 -15.39
C ILE A 210 22.85 -3.63 -16.75
N PHE A 211 21.83 -4.47 -16.89
CA PHE A 211 21.56 -5.17 -18.14
C PHE A 211 20.71 -4.32 -19.08
N THR A 212 21.00 -4.43 -20.38
CA THR A 212 20.11 -3.91 -21.42
C THR A 212 19.02 -4.93 -21.69
N LEU A 213 17.78 -4.61 -21.35
CA LEU A 213 16.63 -5.47 -21.68
C LEU A 213 16.18 -5.20 -23.12
N GLU A 214 16.43 -6.17 -24.02
CA GLU A 214 15.85 -6.21 -25.37
C GLU A 214 14.33 -6.36 -25.28
N HIS A 215 13.57 -5.64 -26.11
CA HIS A 215 12.12 -5.72 -26.16
C HIS A 215 11.68 -5.77 -27.61
N ASP A 216 10.66 -6.59 -27.91
CA ASP A 216 9.87 -6.41 -29.13
C ASP A 216 9.22 -5.03 -29.06
N GLU A 217 9.58 -4.11 -29.96
CA GLU A 217 8.92 -2.80 -30.06
C GLU A 217 7.43 -3.03 -30.35
N PRO A 218 6.51 -2.75 -29.40
CA PRO A 218 5.10 -2.77 -29.70
C PRO A 218 4.81 -1.68 -30.74
N GLU A 219 3.69 -1.79 -31.48
CA GLU A 219 3.23 -0.63 -32.26
C GLU A 219 3.22 0.63 -31.38
N PRO A 220 3.85 1.74 -31.80
CA PRO A 220 4.08 2.90 -30.91
C PRO A 220 2.82 3.41 -30.20
N GLY A 221 1.66 3.34 -30.87
CA GLY A 221 0.37 3.70 -30.29
C GLY A 221 -0.04 2.79 -29.14
N ARG A 222 0.17 1.47 -29.27
CA ARG A 222 -0.16 0.49 -28.24
C ARG A 222 0.70 0.66 -26.99
N GLU A 223 2.00 0.92 -27.14
CA GLU A 223 2.88 1.14 -25.99
C GLU A 223 2.48 2.36 -25.17
N ALA A 224 2.15 3.48 -25.84
CA ALA A 224 1.67 4.69 -25.17
C ALA A 224 0.41 4.43 -24.33
N PHE A 225 -0.54 3.63 -24.84
CA PHE A 225 -1.71 3.19 -24.08
C PHE A 225 -1.35 2.36 -22.86
N LEU A 226 -0.40 1.43 -22.96
CA LEU A 226 0.02 0.60 -21.84
C LEU A 226 0.69 1.43 -20.73
N LEU A 227 1.54 2.40 -21.09
CA LEU A 227 2.20 3.29 -20.13
C LEU A 227 1.18 4.18 -19.41
N ALA A 228 0.32 4.88 -20.15
CA ALA A 228 -0.72 5.74 -19.57
C ALA A 228 -1.71 4.94 -18.70
N ALA A 229 -2.09 3.75 -19.15
CA ALA A 229 -2.97 2.88 -18.37
C ALA A 229 -2.31 2.43 -17.06
N THR A 230 -1.04 2.01 -17.09
CA THR A 230 -0.32 1.57 -15.89
C THR A 230 -0.22 2.70 -14.86
N ARG A 231 0.13 3.93 -15.30
CA ARG A 231 0.13 5.13 -14.46
C ARG A 231 -1.22 5.38 -13.79
N LEU A 232 -2.28 5.47 -14.60
CA LEU A 232 -3.62 5.77 -14.10
C LEU A 232 -4.18 4.67 -13.18
N ILE A 233 -3.87 3.41 -13.45
CA ILE A 233 -4.28 2.29 -12.58
C ILE A 233 -3.53 2.36 -11.24
N ASN A 234 -2.24 2.67 -11.24
CA ASN A 234 -1.45 2.83 -10.01
C ASN A 234 -1.90 4.04 -9.18
N GLU A 235 -2.38 5.11 -9.82
CA GLU A 235 -2.85 6.31 -9.12
C GLU A 235 -4.31 6.19 -8.64
N LEU A 236 -5.22 5.69 -9.47
CA LEU A 236 -6.67 5.76 -9.24
C LEU A 236 -7.31 4.40 -8.96
N GLY A 237 -6.51 3.33 -8.99
CA GLY A 237 -6.99 1.95 -8.98
C GLY A 237 -7.65 1.54 -10.29
N TYR A 238 -7.84 0.23 -10.47
CA TYR A 238 -8.46 -0.34 -11.68
C TYR A 238 -9.82 0.31 -11.98
N ARG A 239 -10.72 0.47 -10.99
CA ARG A 239 -12.04 1.06 -11.22
C ARG A 239 -11.98 2.57 -11.53
N GLY A 240 -10.95 3.28 -11.06
CA GLY A 240 -10.78 4.71 -11.27
C GLY A 240 -10.24 5.09 -12.65
N ALA A 241 -9.43 4.21 -13.27
CA ALA A 241 -8.83 4.38 -14.59
C ALA A 241 -9.81 3.98 -15.71
N SER A 242 -10.68 4.88 -16.17
CA SER A 242 -11.59 4.59 -17.30
C SER A 242 -10.87 4.72 -18.64
N VAL A 243 -11.33 4.00 -19.68
CA VAL A 243 -10.82 4.13 -21.06
C VAL A 243 -10.83 5.60 -21.52
N GLN A 244 -11.86 6.36 -21.14
CA GLN A 244 -11.94 7.78 -21.44
C GLN A 244 -10.81 8.58 -20.78
N LYS A 245 -10.49 8.32 -19.51
CA LYS A 245 -9.39 9.01 -18.82
C LYS A 245 -8.04 8.67 -19.45
N ILE A 246 -7.82 7.39 -19.79
CA ILE A 246 -6.58 6.94 -20.45
C ILE A 246 -6.42 7.60 -21.82
N ALA A 247 -7.47 7.63 -22.64
CA ALA A 247 -7.45 8.32 -23.93
C ALA A 247 -7.22 9.84 -23.77
N SER A 248 -7.85 10.46 -22.78
CA SER A 248 -7.66 11.88 -22.47
C SER A 248 -6.23 12.21 -22.03
N GLU A 249 -5.57 11.33 -21.26
CA GLU A 249 -4.17 11.52 -20.86
C GLU A 249 -3.20 11.51 -22.03
N LEU A 250 -3.52 10.72 -23.07
CA LEU A 250 -2.77 10.66 -24.31
C LEU A 250 -3.20 11.73 -25.33
N ASN A 251 -4.16 12.59 -25.01
CA ASN A 251 -4.77 13.56 -25.92
C ASN A 251 -5.34 12.92 -27.20
N VAL A 252 -5.89 11.71 -27.09
CA VAL A 252 -6.52 10.97 -28.21
C VAL A 252 -8.01 10.72 -27.94
N THR A 253 -8.73 10.33 -28.98
CA THR A 253 -10.15 9.99 -28.86
C THR A 253 -10.34 8.60 -28.25
N LYS A 254 -11.51 8.36 -27.64
CA LYS A 254 -11.92 7.02 -27.21
C LYS A 254 -11.95 6.02 -28.39
N GLY A 255 -12.21 6.48 -29.61
CA GLY A 255 -12.15 5.64 -30.81
C GLY A 255 -10.74 5.12 -31.09
N SER A 256 -9.72 5.96 -30.88
CA SER A 256 -8.30 5.58 -31.01
C SER A 256 -7.91 4.39 -30.14
N PHE A 257 -8.50 4.28 -28.95
CA PHE A 257 -8.26 3.15 -28.05
C PHE A 257 -8.68 1.83 -28.69
N TYR A 258 -9.89 1.79 -29.26
CA TYR A 258 -10.46 0.59 -29.86
C TYR A 258 -9.81 0.18 -31.19
N HIS A 259 -8.89 1.00 -31.72
CA HIS A 259 -8.04 0.59 -32.84
C HIS A 259 -6.85 -0.28 -32.40
N HIS A 260 -6.45 -0.20 -31.13
CA HIS A 260 -5.31 -0.95 -30.59
C HIS A 260 -5.72 -2.06 -29.61
N LEU A 261 -6.86 -1.89 -28.91
CA LEU A 261 -7.29 -2.76 -27.81
C LEU A 261 -8.82 -2.85 -27.78
N ASP A 262 -9.37 -4.08 -27.73
CA ASP A 262 -10.83 -4.27 -27.84
C ASP A 262 -11.56 -3.95 -26.52
N ALA A 263 -10.91 -4.24 -25.39
CA ALA A 263 -11.50 -4.02 -24.07
C ALA A 263 -10.50 -3.47 -23.05
N LYS A 264 -11.05 -2.82 -22.01
CA LYS A 264 -10.27 -2.35 -20.86
C LYS A 264 -9.61 -3.51 -20.11
N ASP A 265 -10.28 -4.66 -20.00
CA ASP A 265 -9.73 -5.81 -19.28
C ASP A 265 -8.52 -6.40 -20.02
N GLU A 266 -8.57 -6.41 -21.35
CA GLU A 266 -7.43 -6.81 -22.18
C GLU A 266 -6.26 -5.84 -22.06
N LEU A 267 -6.53 -4.51 -22.02
CA LEU A 267 -5.51 -3.50 -21.73
C LEU A 267 -4.79 -3.82 -20.42
N VAL A 268 -5.55 -4.13 -19.37
CA VAL A 268 -5.00 -4.40 -18.03
C VAL A 268 -4.16 -5.68 -18.04
N ILE A 269 -4.65 -6.75 -18.66
CA ILE A 269 -3.88 -7.99 -18.85
C ILE A 269 -2.57 -7.69 -19.60
N ALA A 270 -2.63 -6.86 -20.65
CA ALA A 270 -1.45 -6.48 -21.41
C ALA A 270 -0.46 -5.64 -20.58
N CYS A 271 -0.94 -4.73 -19.71
CA CYS A 271 -0.10 -4.00 -18.77
C CYS A 271 0.64 -4.95 -17.81
N TYR A 272 -0.08 -5.91 -17.19
CA TYR A 272 0.53 -6.91 -16.30
C TYR A 272 1.53 -7.78 -17.05
N LYS A 273 1.17 -8.25 -18.25
CA LYS A 273 2.05 -9.07 -19.07
C LYS A 273 3.35 -8.32 -19.37
N ARG A 274 3.28 -7.06 -19.80
CA ARG A 274 4.46 -6.20 -20.03
C ARG A 274 5.33 -6.10 -18.78
N SER A 275 4.75 -5.82 -17.62
CA SER A 275 5.52 -5.73 -16.36
C SER A 275 6.18 -7.06 -15.98
N PHE A 276 5.50 -8.20 -16.16
CA PHE A 276 6.08 -9.50 -15.85
C PHE A 276 7.13 -9.94 -16.88
N ASP A 277 6.94 -9.61 -18.16
CA ASP A 277 7.92 -9.88 -19.21
C ASP A 277 9.23 -9.15 -18.90
N ILE A 278 9.17 -7.86 -18.53
CA ILE A 278 10.34 -7.06 -18.07
C ILE A 278 11.07 -7.75 -16.89
N ILE A 279 10.32 -8.19 -15.87
CA ILE A 279 10.89 -8.86 -14.69
C ILE A 279 11.56 -10.17 -15.11
N ALA A 280 10.88 -10.96 -15.95
CA ALA A 280 11.38 -12.25 -16.41
C ALA A 280 12.62 -12.11 -17.32
N ASP A 281 12.68 -11.09 -18.16
CA ASP A 281 13.85 -10.79 -19.00
C ASP A 281 15.07 -10.42 -18.15
N ALA A 282 14.88 -9.54 -17.15
CA ALA A 282 15.96 -9.19 -16.23
C ALA A 282 16.48 -10.41 -15.46
N GLN A 283 15.58 -11.29 -15.00
CA GLN A 283 15.95 -12.53 -14.32
C GLN A 283 16.69 -13.50 -15.24
N ARG A 284 16.21 -13.71 -16.47
CA ARG A 284 16.88 -14.59 -17.46
C ARG A 284 18.28 -14.11 -17.80
N LEU A 285 18.46 -12.81 -18.04
CA LEU A 285 19.78 -12.24 -18.30
C LEU A 285 20.70 -12.43 -17.11
N ALA A 286 20.23 -12.15 -15.89
CA ALA A 286 21.00 -12.37 -14.66
C ALA A 286 21.39 -13.85 -14.46
N GLU A 287 20.50 -14.80 -14.78
CA GLU A 287 20.79 -16.23 -14.67
C GLU A 287 21.90 -16.67 -15.62
N SER A 288 21.94 -16.11 -16.83
CA SER A 288 23.01 -16.35 -17.81
C SER A 288 24.31 -15.58 -17.52
N HIS A 289 24.26 -14.56 -16.65
CA HIS A 289 25.41 -13.73 -16.33
C HIS A 289 26.42 -14.49 -15.45
N GLU A 290 27.71 -14.32 -15.76
CA GLU A 290 28.79 -14.85 -14.93
C GLU A 290 28.83 -14.13 -13.57
N GLY A 291 29.29 -14.82 -12.52
CA GLY A 291 29.41 -14.24 -11.19
C GLY A 291 28.59 -14.96 -10.12
N SER A 292 28.63 -14.39 -8.91
CA SER A 292 27.98 -14.96 -7.73
C SER A 292 26.46 -14.77 -7.75
N HIS A 293 25.74 -15.57 -6.96
CA HIS A 293 24.28 -15.36 -6.77
C HIS A 293 23.95 -13.96 -6.22
N TRP A 294 24.85 -13.36 -5.43
CA TRP A 294 24.69 -11.98 -4.97
C TRP A 294 24.75 -10.99 -6.14
N GLN A 295 25.77 -11.10 -7.00
CA GLN A 295 25.93 -10.26 -8.19
C GLN A 295 24.72 -10.35 -9.13
N ARG A 296 24.20 -11.56 -9.33
CA ARG A 296 22.98 -11.77 -10.14
C ARG A 296 21.76 -11.06 -9.54
N LEU A 297 21.59 -11.15 -8.22
CA LEU A 297 20.47 -10.51 -7.51
C LEU A 297 20.56 -8.98 -7.55
N GLU A 298 21.71 -8.40 -7.21
CA GLU A 298 21.89 -6.95 -7.24
C GLU A 298 21.74 -6.38 -8.65
N SER A 299 22.26 -7.07 -9.67
CA SER A 299 22.16 -6.67 -11.07
C SER A 299 20.72 -6.73 -11.59
N THR A 300 19.97 -7.76 -11.20
CA THR A 300 18.52 -7.85 -11.48
C THR A 300 17.77 -6.67 -10.86
N ILE A 301 18.00 -6.41 -9.57
CA ILE A 301 17.32 -5.32 -8.86
C ILE A 301 17.69 -3.95 -9.47
N ALA A 302 18.98 -3.71 -9.71
CA ALA A 302 19.46 -2.46 -10.30
C ALA A 302 18.88 -2.23 -11.70
N THR A 303 18.85 -3.26 -12.54
CA THR A 303 18.26 -3.20 -13.88
C THR A 303 16.77 -2.86 -13.82
N LEU A 304 16.01 -3.51 -12.94
CA LEU A 304 14.58 -3.25 -12.80
C LEU A 304 14.29 -1.85 -12.24
N LEU A 305 15.13 -1.36 -11.32
CA LEU A 305 15.04 0.01 -10.83
C LEU A 305 15.36 1.02 -11.94
N ASP A 306 16.40 0.78 -12.74
CA ASP A 306 16.74 1.62 -13.89
C ASP A 306 15.58 1.73 -14.89
N VAL A 307 14.98 0.59 -15.25
CA VAL A 307 13.78 0.56 -16.10
C VAL A 307 12.63 1.35 -15.47
N GLN A 308 12.37 1.16 -14.18
CA GLN A 308 11.28 1.83 -13.46
C GLN A 308 11.44 3.37 -13.41
N PHE A 309 12.67 3.89 -13.40
CA PHE A 309 12.95 5.33 -13.40
C PHE A 309 13.23 5.92 -14.79
N SER A 310 13.29 5.08 -15.83
CA SER A 310 13.42 5.50 -17.22
C SER A 310 12.07 5.92 -17.83
N GLU A 311 12.11 6.48 -19.04
CA GLU A 311 10.89 6.76 -19.84
C GLU A 311 10.07 5.50 -20.18
N ARG A 312 10.69 4.31 -20.06
CA ARG A 312 10.06 3.00 -20.30
C ARG A 312 9.27 2.51 -19.09
N GLY A 313 9.53 3.09 -17.92
CA GLY A 313 8.81 2.81 -16.68
C GLY A 313 7.43 3.47 -16.67
N PRO A 314 6.46 2.88 -15.94
CA PRO A 314 5.24 3.59 -15.60
C PRO A 314 5.54 4.80 -14.71
#